data_AF-A0A198UDB5-F1
#
_entry.id   AF-A0A198UDB5-F1
#
_cell.length_a   1.000
_cell.length_b   1.000
_cell.length_c   1.000
_cell.angle_alpha   90.00
_cell.angle_beta   90.00
_cell.angle_gamma   90.00
#
_symmetry.space_group_name_H-M   'P 1'
#
loop_
_entity.id
_entity.type
_entity.pdbx_description
1 polymer ?
#
loop_
_entity_poly.entity_id
_entity_poly.type
_entity_poly.pdbx_seq_one_letter_code
_entity_poly.pdbx_strand_id
1 'polypeptide(L)'
;MSNYLSLQTLKALGQLLDDRHALSRLPKETYQHIYAQILATLGVTNKGWYLLGTEGCHLCHNTQAIIEHALAMTAAPIVFRVLDLADSQDEALIDALGTHIPILITQDQIMLYPFGLMDVINLLN
;
A
#
# COMPACT_ATOMS: atom_id res chain seq x y z
N MET A 1 20.84 4.58 -7.23
CA MET A 1 20.52 5.15 -5.89
C MET A 1 19.13 5.74 -6.00
N SER A 2 18.24 5.43 -5.05
CA SER A 2 16.88 5.95 -5.07
C SER A 2 16.88 7.47 -4.88
N ASN A 3 16.12 8.19 -5.71
CA ASN A 3 15.96 9.65 -5.61
C ASN A 3 14.65 10.03 -4.90
N TYR A 4 13.72 9.09 -4.76
CA TYR A 4 12.41 9.32 -4.15
C TYR A 4 12.30 8.72 -2.73
N LEU A 5 12.95 7.59 -2.47
CA LEU A 5 12.89 6.88 -1.20
C LEU A 5 14.13 7.18 -0.35
N SER A 6 13.91 7.51 0.92
CA SER A 6 15.02 7.67 1.86
C SER A 6 15.64 6.31 2.20
N LEU A 7 16.89 6.28 2.67
CA LEU A 7 17.52 5.05 3.16
C LEU A 7 16.72 4.41 4.32
N GLN A 8 16.07 5.23 5.14
CA GLN A 8 15.22 4.76 6.23
C GLN A 8 13.97 4.06 5.70
N THR A 9 13.34 4.64 4.67
CA THR A 9 12.19 4.03 3.99
C THR A 9 12.58 2.72 3.30
N LEU A 10 13.68 2.70 2.55
CA LEU A 10 14.17 1.45 1.93
C LEU A 10 14.44 0.35 2.97
N LYS A 11 15.07 0.72 4.10
CA LYS A 11 15.31 -0.22 5.20
C LYS A 11 14.00 -0.73 5.80
N ALA A 12 13.02 0.15 6.00
CA ALA A 12 11.72 -0.22 6.55
C ALA A 12 10.93 -1.13 5.60
N LEU A 13 10.94 -0.84 4.29
CA LEU A 13 10.33 -1.69 3.27
C LEU A 13 11.01 -3.07 3.21
N GLY A 14 12.33 -3.13 3.32
CA GLY A 14 13.08 -4.40 3.35
C GLY A 14 12.69 -5.31 4.53
N GLN A 15 12.19 -4.76 5.64
CA GLN A 15 11.70 -5.56 6.78
C GLN A 15 10.43 -6.35 6.46
N LEU A 16 9.72 -6.01 5.38
CA LEU A 16 8.50 -6.72 4.96
C LEU A 16 8.78 -8.16 4.47
N LEU A 17 10.01 -8.45 4.05
CA LEU A 17 10.44 -9.80 3.68
C LEU A 17 10.43 -10.76 4.89
N ASP A 18 10.83 -10.26 6.06
CA ASP A 18 10.88 -11.05 7.29
C ASP A 18 9.58 -10.96 8.09
N ASP A 19 8.91 -9.80 8.07
CA ASP A 19 7.70 -9.54 8.83
C ASP A 19 6.72 -8.63 8.06
N ARG A 20 5.65 -9.25 7.57
CA ARG A 20 4.56 -8.58 6.84
C ARG A 20 3.80 -7.52 7.66
N HIS A 21 4.00 -7.43 8.96
CA HIS A 21 3.41 -6.41 9.82
C HIS A 21 4.43 -5.36 10.28
N ALA A 22 5.67 -5.39 9.78
CA ALA A 22 6.74 -4.50 10.22
C ALA A 22 6.35 -3.02 10.17
N LEU A 23 5.77 -2.57 9.05
CA LEU A 23 5.40 -1.17 8.85
C LEU A 23 4.19 -0.74 9.69
N SER A 24 3.25 -1.64 9.97
CA SER A 24 2.04 -1.33 10.77
C SER A 24 2.35 -1.13 12.26
N ARG A 25 3.54 -1.53 12.72
CA ARG A 25 4.00 -1.34 14.10
C ARG A 25 4.88 -0.11 14.28
N LEU A 26 5.17 0.64 13.21
CA LEU A 26 5.97 1.84 13.29
C LEU A 26 5.20 2.97 13.99
N PRO A 27 5.92 3.94 14.60
CA PRO A 27 5.30 5.17 15.04
C PRO A 27 4.56 5.85 13.88
N LYS A 28 3.39 6.43 14.18
CA LYS A 28 2.50 7.02 13.17
C LYS A 28 3.21 8.02 12.25
N GLU A 29 4.05 8.89 12.80
CA GLU A 29 4.81 9.88 12.02
C GLU A 29 5.79 9.20 11.04
N THR A 30 6.46 8.14 11.48
CA THR A 30 7.38 7.37 10.64
C THR A 30 6.64 6.66 9.51
N TYR A 31 5.51 6.01 9.83
CA TYR A 31 4.66 5.39 8.82
C TYR A 31 4.15 6.41 7.80
N GLN A 32 3.69 7.57 8.25
CA GLN A 32 3.18 8.63 7.37
C GLN A 32 4.26 9.20 6.45
N HIS A 33 5.52 9.26 6.90
CA HIS A 33 6.64 9.63 6.03
C HIS A 33 6.85 8.58 4.93
N ILE A 34 6.86 7.29 5.28
CA ILE A 34 6.98 6.18 4.33
C ILE A 34 5.82 6.19 3.32
N TYR A 35 4.59 6.32 3.81
CA TYR A 35 3.37 6.46 2.99
C TYR A 35 3.51 7.58 1.96
N ALA A 36 3.94 8.77 2.40
CA ALA A 36 4.10 9.92 1.50
C ALA A 36 5.18 9.67 0.44
N GLN A 37 6.30 9.03 0.81
CA GLN A 37 7.35 8.69 -0.17
C GLN A 37 6.88 7.65 -1.19
N ILE A 38 6.14 6.62 -0.77
CA ILE A 38 5.56 5.61 -1.68
C ILE A 38 4.64 6.30 -2.70
N LEU A 39 3.70 7.14 -2.23
CA LEU A 39 2.77 7.83 -3.12
C LEU A 39 3.46 8.82 -4.05
N ALA A 40 4.41 9.61 -3.54
CA ALA A 40 5.17 10.55 -4.38
C ALA A 40 5.95 9.83 -5.47
N THR A 41 6.52 8.67 -5.17
CA THR A 41 7.23 7.83 -6.15
C THR A 41 6.27 7.32 -7.25
N LEU A 42 5.02 7.03 -6.89
CA LEU A 42 3.95 6.66 -7.83
C LEU A 42 3.24 7.87 -8.48
N GLY A 43 3.76 9.09 -8.29
CA GLY A 43 3.18 10.31 -8.88
C GLY A 43 1.85 10.76 -8.24
N VAL A 44 1.53 10.26 -7.05
CA VAL A 44 0.29 10.56 -6.33
C VAL A 44 0.56 11.56 -5.21
N THR A 45 -0.23 12.64 -5.16
CA THR A 45 -0.10 13.71 -4.16
C THR A 45 -1.26 13.76 -3.16
N ASN A 46 -2.38 13.14 -3.48
CA ASN A 46 -3.55 13.10 -2.61
C ASN A 46 -3.43 11.96 -1.59
N LYS A 47 -4.12 12.11 -0.46
CA LYS A 47 -4.29 11.03 0.51
C LYS A 47 -5.54 10.23 0.17
N GLY A 48 -5.51 8.95 0.52
CA GLY A 48 -6.58 8.02 0.22
C GLY A 48 -6.16 6.58 0.47
N TRP A 49 -7.01 5.67 0.04
CA TRP A 49 -6.73 4.24 0.02
C TRP A 49 -6.25 3.85 -1.37
N TYR A 50 -5.15 3.10 -1.42
CA TYR A 50 -4.55 2.67 -2.68
C TYR A 50 -4.32 1.17 -2.66
N LEU A 51 -4.74 0.49 -3.72
CA LEU A 51 -4.33 -0.88 -3.99
C LEU A 51 -3.14 -0.85 -4.94
N LEU A 52 -1.97 -1.25 -4.46
CA LEU A 52 -0.78 -1.41 -5.29
C LEU A 52 -0.77 -2.81 -5.88
N GLY A 53 -0.67 -2.88 -7.21
CA GLY A 53 -0.60 -4.13 -7.96
C GLY A 53 0.16 -3.93 -9.25
N THR A 54 -0.02 -4.84 -10.20
CA THR A 54 0.46 -4.67 -11.58
C THR A 54 -0.65 -5.05 -12.56
N GLU A 55 -0.64 -4.49 -13.76
CA GLU A 55 -1.54 -4.90 -14.83
C GLU A 55 -1.50 -6.43 -15.06
N GLY A 56 -2.68 -7.01 -15.38
CA GLY A 56 -2.83 -8.45 -15.62
C GLY A 56 -2.83 -9.34 -14.37
N CYS A 57 -2.65 -8.78 -13.16
CA CYS A 57 -2.65 -9.53 -11.92
C CYS A 57 -4.08 -9.98 -11.50
N HIS A 58 -4.43 -11.25 -11.75
CA HIS A 58 -5.71 -11.83 -11.31
C HIS A 58 -5.94 -11.71 -9.80
N LEU A 59 -4.89 -11.90 -8.99
CA LEU A 59 -4.97 -11.76 -7.54
C LEU A 59 -5.33 -10.33 -7.10
N CYS A 60 -4.84 -9.34 -7.84
CA CYS A 60 -5.10 -7.92 -7.59
C CYS A 60 -6.56 -7.59 -7.90
N HIS A 61 -7.14 -8.13 -8.98
CA HIS A 61 -8.58 -7.98 -9.27
C HIS A 61 -9.47 -8.56 -8.15
N ASN A 62 -9.14 -9.75 -7.66
CA ASN A 62 -9.89 -10.37 -6.56
C ASN A 62 -9.80 -9.53 -5.28
N THR A 63 -8.61 -9.00 -4.99
CA THR A 63 -8.36 -8.16 -3.82
C THR A 63 -9.07 -6.80 -3.94
N GLN A 64 -9.10 -6.21 -5.13
CA GLN A 64 -9.87 -5.00 -5.42
C GLN A 64 -11.35 -5.20 -5.10
N ALA A 65 -11.95 -6.30 -5.56
CA ALA A 65 -13.36 -6.59 -5.30
C ALA A 65 -13.66 -6.72 -3.79
N ILE A 66 -12.75 -7.32 -3.02
CA ILE A 66 -12.86 -7.39 -1.56
C ILE A 66 -12.87 -6.00 -0.93
N ILE A 67 -11.97 -5.11 -1.37
CA ILE A 67 -11.87 -3.74 -0.86
C ILE A 67 -13.10 -2.93 -1.23
N GLU A 68 -13.53 -2.97 -2.49
CA GLU A 68 -14.73 -2.27 -2.96
C GLU A 68 -15.99 -2.73 -2.21
N HIS A 69 -16.11 -4.03 -1.91
CA HIS A 69 -17.20 -4.55 -1.10
C HIS A 69 -17.16 -3.99 0.33
N ALA A 70 -15.99 -3.93 0.97
CA ALA A 70 -15.85 -3.33 2.31
C ALA A 70 -16.22 -1.84 2.29
N LEU A 71 -15.76 -1.10 1.28
CA LEU A 71 -16.04 0.34 1.13
C LEU A 71 -17.53 0.61 0.90
N ALA A 72 -18.25 -0.28 0.20
CA ALA A 72 -19.70 -0.18 0.03
C ALA A 72 -20.49 -0.38 1.35
N MET A 73 -19.85 -0.92 2.39
CA MET A 73 -20.47 -1.12 3.71
C MET A 73 -20.30 0.10 4.64
N THR A 74 -19.55 1.14 4.25
CA THR A 74 -19.40 2.38 5.03
C THR A 74 -20.10 3.56 4.36
N ALA A 75 -20.59 4.50 5.18
CA ALA A 75 -21.10 5.78 4.70
C ALA A 75 -19.99 6.84 4.51
N ALA A 76 -18.75 6.54 4.93
CA ALA A 76 -17.64 7.48 4.84
C ALA A 76 -17.17 7.63 3.38
N PRO A 77 -16.96 8.85 2.88
CA PRO A 77 -16.47 9.09 1.53
C PRO A 77 -14.96 8.80 1.44
N ILE A 78 -14.60 7.53 1.24
CA ILE A 78 -13.21 7.10 1.09
C ILE A 78 -12.83 7.13 -0.40
N VAL A 79 -11.79 7.90 -0.73
CA VAL A 79 -11.19 7.89 -2.06
C VAL A 79 -10.32 6.64 -2.20
N PHE A 80 -10.73 5.72 -3.07
CA PHE A 80 -10.01 4.49 -3.39
C PHE A 80 -9.52 4.50 -4.84
N ARG A 81 -8.28 4.08 -5.06
CA ARG A 81 -7.69 3.93 -6.40
C ARG A 81 -6.78 2.71 -6.47
N VAL A 82 -6.66 2.13 -7.66
CA VAL A 82 -5.62 1.13 -7.98
C VAL A 82 -4.44 1.86 -8.61
N LEU A 83 -3.22 1.53 -8.19
CA LEU A 83 -1.98 2.05 -8.77
C LEU A 83 -1.15 0.89 -9.28
N ASP A 84 -0.64 1.01 -10.51
CA ASP A 84 0.34 0.06 -11.03
C ASP A 84 1.72 0.39 -10.46
N LEU A 85 2.33 -0.59 -9.80
CA LEU A 85 3.68 -0.46 -9.26
C LEU A 85 4.72 -0.31 -10.38
N ALA A 86 4.45 -0.84 -11.59
CA ALA A 86 5.30 -0.69 -12.77
C ALA A 86 5.40 0.78 -13.26
N ASP A 87 4.44 1.64 -12.89
CA ASP A 87 4.47 3.08 -13.18
C ASP A 87 5.36 3.89 -12.21
N SER A 88 6.04 3.21 -11.27
CA SER A 88 6.93 3.85 -10.30
C SER A 88 8.05 4.64 -10.98
N GLN A 89 8.30 5.86 -10.48
CA GLN A 89 9.43 6.70 -10.89
C GLN A 89 10.78 6.24 -10.29
N ASP A 90 10.76 5.21 -9.45
CA ASP A 90 11.94 4.64 -8.80
C ASP A 90 11.86 3.10 -8.76
N GLU A 91 12.80 2.44 -9.43
CA GLU A 91 12.89 0.97 -9.47
C GLU A 91 13.04 0.36 -8.08
N ALA A 92 13.64 1.08 -7.12
CA ALA A 92 13.81 0.56 -5.76
C ALA A 92 12.47 0.33 -5.05
N LEU A 93 11.40 1.04 -5.43
CA LEU A 93 10.05 0.77 -4.92
C LEU A 93 9.50 -0.54 -5.50
N ILE A 94 9.74 -0.77 -6.78
CA ILE A 94 9.31 -1.99 -7.49
C ILE A 94 10.00 -3.20 -6.88
N ASP A 95 11.32 -3.14 -6.69
CA ASP A 95 12.10 -4.20 -6.07
C ASP A 95 11.64 -4.51 -4.64
N ALA A 96 11.31 -3.48 -3.87
CA ALA A 96 10.93 -3.62 -2.46
C ALA A 96 9.50 -4.15 -2.26
N LEU A 97 8.56 -3.81 -3.15
CA LEU A 97 7.13 -4.14 -2.97
C LEU A 97 6.58 -5.14 -3.98
N GLY A 98 7.26 -5.37 -5.10
CA GLY A 98 6.76 -6.17 -6.22
C GLY A 98 6.47 -7.63 -5.86
N THR A 99 7.22 -8.20 -4.92
CA THR A 99 7.01 -9.58 -4.43
C THR A 99 5.86 -9.71 -3.44
N HIS A 100 5.27 -8.58 -3.02
CA HIS A 100 4.22 -8.53 -2.00
C HIS A 100 2.85 -8.11 -2.54
N ILE A 101 2.74 -7.80 -3.84
CA ILE A 101 1.46 -7.42 -4.44
C ILE A 101 0.44 -8.57 -4.34
N PRO A 102 -0.86 -8.27 -4.18
CA PRO A 102 -1.45 -6.94 -3.98
C PRO A 102 -1.25 -6.39 -2.57
N ILE A 103 -1.10 -5.06 -2.47
CA ILE A 103 -0.90 -4.34 -1.21
C ILE A 103 -1.97 -3.26 -1.06
N LEU A 104 -2.74 -3.28 0.03
CA LEU A 104 -3.59 -2.14 0.40
C LEU A 104 -2.80 -1.19 1.28
N ILE A 105 -2.68 0.07 0.86
CA ILE A 105 -2.05 1.14 1.63
C ILE A 105 -3.07 2.24 1.93
N THR A 106 -3.10 2.69 3.18
CA THR A 106 -3.97 3.77 3.69
C THR A 106 -3.11 4.81 4.41
N GLN A 107 -3.69 5.90 4.90
CA GLN A 107 -2.92 6.89 5.65
C GLN A 107 -2.39 6.38 7.01
N ASP A 108 -3.02 5.35 7.57
CA ASP A 108 -2.70 4.87 8.92
C ASP A 108 -2.02 3.50 8.92
N GLN A 109 -2.15 2.72 7.85
CA GLN A 109 -1.55 1.39 7.79
C GLN A 109 -1.45 0.79 6.38
N ILE A 110 -0.59 -0.21 6.26
CA ILE A 110 -0.35 -1.02 5.07
C ILE A 110 -0.69 -2.48 5.36
N MET A 111 -1.29 -3.16 4.39
CA MET A 111 -1.60 -4.59 4.43
C MET A 111 -1.12 -5.25 3.15
N LEU A 112 -0.21 -6.20 3.29
CA LEU A 112 0.25 -7.06 2.21
C LEU A 112 -0.68 -8.26 2.12
N TYR A 113 -0.89 -8.82 0.94
CA TYR A 113 -1.61 -10.09 0.79
C TYR A 113 -0.94 -11.22 1.63
N PRO A 114 -1.70 -12.19 2.18
CA PRO A 114 -3.16 -12.34 2.17
C PRO A 114 -3.91 -11.49 3.22
N PHE A 115 -4.99 -10.85 2.80
CA PHE A 115 -6.01 -10.26 3.69
C PHE A 115 -7.40 -10.47 3.08
N GLY A 116 -8.44 -10.46 3.91
CA GLY A 116 -9.83 -10.68 3.53
C GLY A 116 -10.76 -9.51 3.85
N LEU A 117 -12.05 -9.69 3.56
CA LEU A 117 -13.09 -8.68 3.78
C LEU A 117 -13.09 -8.13 5.21
N MET A 118 -12.98 -9.01 6.21
CA MET A 118 -12.98 -8.60 7.62
C MET A 118 -11.76 -7.75 8.00
N ASP A 119 -10.60 -8.03 7.41
CA ASP A 119 -9.39 -7.23 7.65
C ASP A 119 -9.58 -5.81 7.14
N VAL A 120 -10.21 -5.64 5.96
CA VAL A 120 -10.51 -4.33 5.39
C VAL A 120 -11.60 -3.60 6.18
N ILE A 121 -12.66 -4.30 6.61
CA ILE A 121 -13.72 -3.74 7.46
C ILE A 121 -13.15 -3.21 8.78
N ASN A 122 -12.17 -3.90 9.37
CA ASN A 122 -11.53 -3.45 10.61
C ASN A 122 -10.82 -2.10 10.47
N LEU A 123 -10.55 -1.64 9.26
CA LEU A 123 -9.92 -0.32 9.01
C LEU A 123 -10.93 0.81 8.90
N LEU A 124 -12.22 0.47 8.79
CA LEU A 124 -13.31 1.42 8.65
C LEU A 124 -13.90 1.83 10.01
N ASN A 125 -13.49 1.16 11.09
CA ASN A 125 -13.92 1.37 12.47
C ASN A 125 -12.94 2.26 13.23
#